data_AF-A0A6M8NB20-F1
#
_entry.id   AF-A0A6M8NB20-F1
#
_cell.length_a   1.000
_cell.length_b   1.000
_cell.length_c   1.000
_cell.angle_alpha   90.00
_cell.angle_beta   90.00
_cell.angle_gamma   90.00
#
_symmetry.space_group_name_H-M   'P 1'
#
loop_
_entity.id
_entity.type
_entity.pdbx_description
1 polymer ?
#
loop_
_entity_poly.entity_id
_entity_poly.type
_entity_poly.pdbx_seq_one_letter_code
_entity_poly.pdbx_strand_id
1 'polypeptide(L)'
;MGDFTTNFNAGTHLISTATVFGACALAFAMLPFGVVMIRGLMKAKDNTTSGFSILNVVLLAFVVHFVFCMLFITVIKILDVTNLNEANFYSQKIFKIFWANSRGAVLALVGGGATNDALGAYSTLLMVQTVGRIVFYNMPFLVLIVGFGYGTMQAVKDNYKQDYLTVLSFSVISFICVSIIYIVWAYIASEALFIPDNKNLFDVISQYWQKQLTN
;
A
#
# COMPACT_ATOMS: atom_id res chain seq x y z
N MET A 1 -37.21 26.13 3.86
CA MET A 1 -36.28 25.74 4.94
C MET A 1 -36.31 24.22 5.04
N GLY A 2 -35.44 23.53 4.31
CA GLY A 2 -35.47 22.07 4.24
C GLY A 2 -34.48 21.57 3.20
N ASP A 3 -33.20 21.89 3.38
CA ASP A 3 -32.12 21.33 2.52
C ASP A 3 -30.71 21.46 3.12
N PHE A 4 -30.59 21.70 4.43
CA PHE A 4 -29.29 21.83 5.08
C PHE A 4 -28.90 20.51 5.76
N THR A 5 -29.84 19.85 6.45
CA THR A 5 -29.62 18.61 7.20
C THR A 5 -29.35 17.37 6.32
N THR A 6 -29.91 17.31 5.12
CA THR A 6 -29.71 16.24 4.13
C THR A 6 -28.29 16.24 3.56
N ASN A 7 -27.79 17.42 3.17
CA ASN A 7 -26.45 17.60 2.63
C ASN A 7 -25.34 17.38 3.68
N PHE A 8 -25.61 17.67 4.96
CA PHE A 8 -24.65 17.40 6.05
C PHE A 8 -24.41 15.92 6.29
N ASN A 9 -25.48 15.12 6.31
CA ASN A 9 -25.35 13.68 6.54
C ASN A 9 -24.67 13.00 5.34
N ALA A 10 -24.96 13.46 4.12
CA ALA A 10 -24.34 12.97 2.89
C ALA A 10 -22.81 13.21 2.86
N GLY A 11 -22.35 14.42 3.22
CA GLY A 11 -20.92 14.76 3.24
C GLY A 11 -20.09 13.94 4.24
N THR A 12 -20.57 13.83 5.48
CA THR A 12 -19.90 13.03 6.52
C THR A 12 -19.89 11.54 6.17
N HIS A 13 -20.99 11.02 5.61
CA HIS A 13 -21.10 9.65 5.14
C HIS A 13 -20.09 9.34 4.02
N LEU A 14 -19.92 10.25 3.06
CA LEU A 14 -18.96 10.12 1.97
C LEU A 14 -17.50 10.10 2.46
N ILE A 15 -17.15 10.96 3.43
CA ILE A 15 -15.80 10.95 4.04
C ILE A 15 -15.57 9.63 4.78
N SER A 16 -16.52 9.18 5.59
CA SER A 16 -16.42 7.93 6.35
C SER A 16 -16.27 6.71 5.42
N THR A 17 -17.06 6.68 4.34
CA THR A 17 -16.97 5.67 3.27
C THR A 17 -15.58 5.68 2.63
N ALA A 18 -15.05 6.85 2.28
CA ALA A 18 -13.69 6.99 1.74
C ALA A 18 -12.61 6.51 2.71
N THR A 19 -12.77 6.77 4.01
CA THR A 19 -11.86 6.27 5.05
C THR A 19 -11.87 4.75 5.11
N VAL A 20 -13.04 4.10 5.12
CA VAL A 20 -13.15 2.63 5.22
C VAL A 20 -12.61 1.96 3.97
N PHE A 21 -13.07 2.36 2.78
CA PHE A 21 -12.61 1.76 1.52
C PHE A 21 -11.13 2.05 1.24
N GLY A 22 -10.64 3.25 1.60
CA GLY A 22 -9.23 3.58 1.55
C GLY A 22 -8.39 2.75 2.53
N ALA A 23 -8.85 2.57 3.78
CA ALA A 23 -8.19 1.70 4.76
C ALA A 23 -8.15 0.24 4.30
N CYS A 24 -9.23 -0.27 3.68
CA CYS A 24 -9.24 -1.58 3.06
C CYS A 24 -8.22 -1.65 1.93
N ALA A 25 -8.20 -0.69 1.00
CA ALA A 25 -7.23 -0.67 -0.10
C ALA A 25 -5.79 -0.69 0.42
N LEU A 26 -5.50 0.09 1.47
CA LEU A 26 -4.21 0.05 2.17
C LEU A 26 -3.92 -1.35 2.74
N ALA A 27 -4.86 -1.96 3.46
CA ALA A 27 -4.67 -3.28 4.08
C ALA A 27 -4.42 -4.38 3.02
N PHE A 28 -5.19 -4.39 1.93
CA PHE A 28 -5.04 -5.35 0.84
C PHE A 28 -3.72 -5.12 0.06
N ALA A 29 -3.24 -3.88 -0.03
CA ALA A 29 -1.93 -3.58 -0.61
C ALA A 29 -0.77 -4.01 0.33
N MET A 30 -0.90 -3.79 1.64
CA MET A 30 0.21 -3.95 2.60
C MET A 30 0.32 -5.35 3.22
N LEU A 31 -0.80 -5.96 3.63
CA LEU A 31 -0.77 -7.24 4.37
C LEU A 31 -0.11 -8.38 3.60
N PRO A 32 -0.36 -8.56 2.29
CA PRO A 32 0.29 -9.62 1.54
C PRO A 32 1.81 -9.43 1.55
N PHE A 33 2.31 -8.20 1.35
CA PHE A 33 3.74 -7.87 1.40
C PHE A 33 4.36 -8.25 2.75
N GLY A 34 3.72 -7.87 3.86
CA GLY A 34 4.17 -8.24 5.20
C GLY A 34 4.27 -9.76 5.40
N VAL A 35 3.28 -10.51 4.90
CA VAL A 35 3.31 -11.98 4.94
C VAL A 35 4.46 -12.57 4.11
N VAL A 36 4.77 -11.99 2.94
CA VAL A 36 5.94 -12.41 2.13
C VAL A 36 7.23 -12.26 2.92
N MET A 37 7.43 -11.10 3.53
CA MET A 37 8.66 -10.76 4.24
C MET A 37 8.87 -11.67 5.45
N ILE A 38 7.82 -11.91 6.24
CA ILE A 38 7.87 -12.83 7.39
C ILE A 38 8.17 -14.25 6.92
N ARG A 39 7.48 -14.74 5.88
CA ARG A 39 7.73 -16.08 5.34
C ARG A 39 9.14 -16.23 4.77
N GLY A 40 9.67 -15.19 4.12
CA GLY A 40 11.05 -15.14 3.66
C GLY A 40 12.02 -15.36 4.82
N LEU A 41 11.91 -14.54 5.87
CA LEU A 41 12.76 -14.64 7.07
C LEU A 41 12.67 -15.99 7.78
N MET A 42 11.46 -16.53 7.95
CA MET A 42 11.27 -17.86 8.57
C MET A 42 11.98 -18.94 7.77
N LYS A 43 11.91 -18.88 6.43
CA LYS A 43 12.47 -19.91 5.55
C LYS A 43 13.99 -19.83 5.39
N ALA A 44 14.59 -18.65 5.60
CA ALA A 44 16.04 -18.52 5.75
C ALA A 44 16.58 -19.32 6.94
N LYS A 45 15.77 -19.52 7.98
CA LYS A 45 16.19 -20.19 9.23
C LYS A 45 16.17 -21.72 9.16
N ASP A 46 15.50 -22.31 8.17
CA ASP A 46 15.34 -23.77 8.08
C ASP A 46 16.55 -24.43 7.41
N ASN A 47 17.22 -25.39 8.07
CA ASN A 47 18.46 -26.03 7.58
C ASN A 47 18.34 -26.90 6.32
N THR A 48 17.13 -27.14 5.80
CA THR A 48 16.86 -28.06 4.67
C THR A 48 16.47 -27.36 3.37
N THR A 49 16.43 -26.04 3.33
CA THR A 49 15.97 -25.28 2.18
C THR A 49 17.10 -25.02 1.18
N SER A 50 17.01 -25.66 0.01
CA SER A 50 17.78 -25.27 -1.19
C SER A 50 17.29 -23.91 -1.71
N GLY A 51 18.15 -23.16 -2.41
CA GLY A 51 17.82 -21.84 -2.96
C GLY A 51 16.56 -21.80 -3.84
N PHE A 52 16.17 -22.92 -4.45
CA PHE A 52 14.93 -23.09 -5.22
C PHE A 52 13.65 -23.01 -4.37
N SER A 53 13.73 -23.28 -3.07
CA SER A 53 12.60 -23.23 -2.15
C SER A 53 12.13 -21.78 -1.88
N ILE A 54 13.03 -20.81 -2.04
CA ILE A 54 12.76 -19.38 -1.82
C ILE A 54 11.91 -18.82 -2.96
N LEU A 55 12.28 -19.15 -4.20
CA LEU A 55 11.52 -18.79 -5.40
C LEU A 55 10.06 -19.24 -5.27
N ASN A 56 9.82 -20.44 -4.73
CA ASN A 56 8.46 -20.96 -4.57
C ASN A 56 7.64 -20.20 -3.50
N VAL A 57 8.28 -19.71 -2.43
CA VAL A 57 7.59 -18.87 -1.43
C VAL A 57 7.29 -17.49 -1.99
N VAL A 58 8.25 -16.90 -2.69
CA VAL A 58 8.08 -15.61 -3.35
C VAL A 58 6.99 -15.68 -4.41
N LEU A 59 6.96 -16.74 -5.21
CA LEU A 59 5.93 -16.94 -6.23
C LEU A 59 4.55 -17.12 -5.60
N LEU A 60 4.42 -17.93 -4.53
CA LEU A 60 3.15 -18.10 -3.82
C LEU A 60 2.68 -16.77 -3.20
N ALA A 61 3.60 -16.02 -2.59
CA ALA A 61 3.35 -14.70 -2.04
C ALA A 61 2.85 -13.72 -3.11
N PHE A 62 3.50 -13.72 -4.26
CA PHE A 62 3.12 -12.91 -5.42
C PHE A 62 1.72 -13.27 -5.91
N VAL A 63 1.42 -14.57 -6.08
CA VAL A 63 0.09 -15.03 -6.50
C VAL A 63 -0.98 -14.64 -5.48
N VAL A 64 -0.71 -14.80 -4.18
CA VAL A 64 -1.65 -14.39 -3.13
C VAL A 64 -1.87 -12.88 -3.18
N HIS A 65 -0.82 -12.07 -3.25
CA HIS A 65 -0.96 -10.62 -3.37
C HIS A 65 -1.76 -10.21 -4.60
N PHE A 66 -1.41 -10.76 -5.77
CA PHE A 66 -2.10 -10.50 -7.02
C PHE A 66 -3.57 -10.86 -6.95
N VAL A 67 -3.92 -12.05 -6.44
CA VAL A 67 -5.32 -12.48 -6.27
C VAL A 67 -6.07 -11.55 -5.33
N PHE A 68 -5.48 -11.17 -4.19
CA PHE A 68 -6.12 -10.26 -3.24
C PHE A 68 -6.36 -8.85 -3.82
N CYS A 69 -5.39 -8.30 -4.55
CA CYS A 69 -5.54 -7.03 -5.25
C CYS A 69 -6.58 -7.10 -6.37
N MET A 70 -6.58 -8.17 -7.17
CA MET A 70 -7.57 -8.37 -8.22
C MET A 70 -8.99 -8.55 -7.66
N LEU A 71 -9.14 -9.31 -6.57
CA LEU A 71 -10.42 -9.46 -5.87
C LEU A 71 -10.90 -8.11 -5.34
N PHE A 72 -10.02 -7.32 -4.72
CA PHE A 72 -10.38 -5.98 -4.22
C PHE A 72 -10.83 -5.06 -5.37
N ILE A 73 -10.06 -4.98 -6.46
CA ILE A 73 -10.44 -4.21 -7.66
C ILE A 73 -11.79 -4.68 -8.21
N THR A 74 -12.01 -5.99 -8.25
CA THR A 74 -13.27 -6.58 -8.75
C THR A 74 -14.44 -6.19 -7.85
N VAL A 75 -14.28 -6.25 -6.53
CA VAL A 75 -15.32 -5.83 -5.57
C VAL A 75 -15.67 -4.35 -5.76
N ILE A 76 -14.67 -3.47 -5.90
CA ILE A 76 -14.90 -2.04 -6.17
C ILE A 76 -15.63 -1.84 -7.50
N LYS A 77 -15.24 -2.54 -8.56
CA LYS A 77 -15.91 -2.45 -9.87
C LYS A 77 -17.33 -3.00 -9.85
N ILE A 78 -17.60 -4.06 -9.10
CA ILE A 78 -18.97 -4.57 -8.90
C ILE A 78 -19.80 -3.52 -8.16
N LEU A 79 -19.26 -2.93 -7.09
CA LEU A 79 -19.90 -1.84 -6.35
C LEU A 79 -20.22 -0.65 -7.26
N ASP A 80 -19.30 -0.30 -8.17
CA ASP A 80 -19.51 0.75 -9.17
C ASP A 80 -20.65 0.44 -10.16
N VAL A 81 -20.78 -0.81 -10.62
CA VAL A 81 -21.85 -1.22 -11.54
C VAL A 81 -23.20 -1.33 -10.82
N THR A 82 -23.21 -1.76 -9.56
CA THR A 82 -24.45 -1.87 -8.77
C THR A 82 -24.99 -0.52 -8.30
N ASN A 83 -24.18 0.55 -8.35
CA ASN A 83 -24.60 1.88 -7.97
C ASN A 83 -25.30 2.56 -9.17
N LEU A 84 -26.63 2.50 -9.19
CA LEU A 84 -27.46 2.96 -10.31
C LEU A 84 -27.49 4.50 -10.49
N ASN A 85 -26.96 5.26 -9.52
CA ASN A 85 -27.09 6.72 -9.48
C ASN A 85 -25.92 7.48 -10.13
N GLU A 86 -24.69 6.94 -10.05
CA GLU A 86 -23.49 7.56 -10.65
C GLU A 86 -22.52 6.47 -11.10
N ALA A 87 -22.11 6.50 -12.38
CA ALA A 87 -21.10 5.59 -12.90
C ALA A 87 -19.72 5.87 -12.26
N ASN A 88 -19.00 4.81 -11.88
CA ASN A 88 -17.65 4.87 -11.26
C ASN A 88 -17.57 5.64 -9.92
N PHE A 89 -18.65 5.63 -9.15
CA PHE A 89 -18.74 6.34 -7.87
C PHE A 89 -17.60 5.99 -6.89
N TYR A 90 -17.34 4.71 -6.65
CA TYR A 90 -16.31 4.26 -5.73
C TYR A 90 -14.91 4.46 -6.34
N SER A 91 -14.68 4.00 -7.58
CA SER A 91 -13.36 4.09 -8.23
C SER A 91 -12.88 5.53 -8.43
N GLN A 92 -13.76 6.47 -8.83
CA GLN A 92 -13.34 7.83 -9.20
C GLN A 92 -13.70 8.91 -8.18
N LYS A 93 -14.77 8.76 -7.41
CA LYS A 93 -15.20 9.78 -6.43
C LYS A 93 -14.68 9.47 -5.03
N ILE A 94 -14.91 8.26 -4.54
CA ILE A 94 -14.51 7.86 -3.17
C ILE A 94 -12.98 7.79 -3.02
N PHE A 95 -12.27 7.15 -3.95
CA PHE A 95 -10.80 7.12 -3.88
C PHE A 95 -10.14 8.49 -4.12
N LYS A 96 -10.75 9.37 -4.92
CA LYS A 96 -10.26 10.74 -5.09
C LYS A 96 -10.42 11.57 -3.81
N ILE A 97 -11.50 11.37 -3.06
CA ILE A 97 -11.67 11.94 -1.70
C ILE A 97 -10.59 11.38 -0.76
N PHE A 98 -10.33 10.07 -0.82
CA PHE A 98 -9.31 9.42 0.00
C PHE A 98 -7.88 9.87 -0.33
N TRP A 99 -7.57 10.31 -1.55
CA TRP A 99 -6.21 10.76 -1.91
C TRP A 99 -6.03 12.28 -1.88
N ALA A 100 -7.08 13.05 -1.59
CA ALA A 100 -7.03 14.51 -1.55
C ALA A 100 -6.06 15.02 -0.47
N ASN A 101 -5.23 16.01 -0.84
CA ASN A 101 -4.10 16.49 -0.02
C ASN A 101 -4.45 17.57 1.00
N SER A 102 -5.65 18.13 0.97
CA SER A 102 -6.03 19.23 1.86
C SER A 102 -7.47 19.10 2.34
N ARG A 103 -7.72 19.57 3.56
CA ARG A 103 -9.05 19.71 4.16
C ARG A 103 -10.01 20.46 3.24
N GLY A 104 -9.53 21.53 2.60
CA GLY A 104 -10.33 22.30 1.64
C GLY A 104 -10.67 21.50 0.39
N ALA A 105 -9.74 20.69 -0.13
CA ALA A 105 -10.00 19.82 -1.28
C ALA A 105 -10.99 18.69 -0.94
N VAL A 106 -10.86 18.08 0.24
CA VAL A 106 -11.83 17.07 0.72
C VAL A 106 -13.21 17.70 0.80
N LEU A 107 -13.38 18.78 1.57
CA LEU A 107 -14.68 19.43 1.77
C LEU A 107 -15.31 19.93 0.46
N ALA A 108 -14.50 20.42 -0.48
CA ALA A 108 -14.95 20.79 -1.82
C ALA A 108 -15.44 19.58 -2.65
N LEU A 109 -14.76 18.43 -2.55
CA LEU A 109 -15.16 17.19 -3.24
C LEU A 109 -16.42 16.54 -2.66
N VAL A 110 -16.72 16.78 -1.38
CA VAL A 110 -17.94 16.28 -0.72
C VAL A 110 -19.11 17.26 -0.75
N GLY A 111 -18.93 18.44 -1.34
CA GLY A 111 -19.96 19.48 -1.40
C GLY A 111 -20.39 20.04 -0.03
N GLY A 112 -19.56 19.84 1.00
CA GLY A 112 -19.92 20.12 2.40
C GLY A 112 -19.22 21.36 2.97
N GLY A 113 -19.95 22.13 3.79
CA GLY A 113 -19.37 23.18 4.63
C GLY A 113 -18.56 22.60 5.81
N ALA A 114 -17.66 23.39 6.41
CA ALA A 114 -16.80 22.98 7.52
C ALA A 114 -17.56 22.84 8.86
N THR A 115 -18.45 21.85 8.96
CA THR A 115 -19.19 21.52 10.18
C THR A 115 -18.38 20.61 11.11
N ASN A 116 -18.59 20.70 12.43
CA ASN A 116 -17.82 19.95 13.42
C ASN A 116 -17.80 18.42 13.17
N ASP A 117 -18.89 17.84 12.66
CA ASP A 117 -18.97 16.40 12.35
C ASP A 117 -18.16 16.02 11.11
N ALA A 118 -18.19 16.84 10.06
CA ALA A 118 -17.37 16.65 8.87
C ALA A 118 -15.87 16.81 9.19
N LEU A 119 -15.53 17.63 10.19
CA LEU A 119 -14.17 17.76 10.71
C LEU A 119 -13.71 16.55 11.51
N GLY A 120 -14.61 15.95 12.30
CA GLY A 120 -14.36 14.68 12.97
C GLY A 120 -14.07 13.56 11.97
N ALA A 121 -14.91 13.42 10.93
CA ALA A 121 -14.70 12.43 9.87
C ALA A 121 -13.44 12.72 9.02
N TYR A 122 -13.11 13.98 8.78
CA TYR A 122 -11.85 14.35 8.11
C TYR A 122 -10.63 14.00 8.97
N SER A 123 -10.71 14.13 10.30
CA SER A 123 -9.61 13.76 11.20
C SER A 123 -9.27 12.27 11.11
N THR A 124 -10.30 11.40 11.06
CA THR A 124 -10.09 9.95 10.90
C THR A 124 -9.57 9.60 9.51
N LEU A 125 -10.07 10.25 8.45
CA LEU A 125 -9.53 10.14 7.10
C LEU A 125 -8.04 10.52 7.07
N LEU A 126 -7.68 11.67 7.63
CA LEU A 126 -6.32 12.18 7.66
C LEU A 126 -5.40 11.23 8.45
N MET A 127 -5.88 10.65 9.55
CA MET A 127 -5.12 9.66 10.32
C MET A 127 -4.81 8.44 9.46
N VAL A 128 -5.80 7.85 8.78
CA VAL A 128 -5.61 6.67 7.92
C VAL A 128 -4.69 7.00 6.74
N GLN A 129 -4.89 8.14 6.08
CA GLN A 129 -4.02 8.62 5.00
C GLN A 129 -2.58 8.78 5.50
N THR A 130 -2.39 9.39 6.67
CA THR A 130 -1.06 9.66 7.24
C THR A 130 -0.34 8.36 7.59
N VAL A 131 -1.03 7.42 8.25
CA VAL A 131 -0.46 6.10 8.58
C VAL A 131 -0.08 5.35 7.31
N GLY A 132 -1.00 5.26 6.32
CA GLY A 132 -0.72 4.58 5.05
C GLY A 132 0.46 5.21 4.30
N ARG A 133 0.50 6.55 4.24
CA ARG A 133 1.60 7.30 3.62
C ARG A 133 2.93 7.05 4.31
N ILE A 134 3.00 7.15 5.65
CA ILE A 134 4.23 6.87 6.41
C ILE A 134 4.74 5.46 6.12
N VAL A 135 3.85 4.46 6.11
CA VAL A 135 4.26 3.08 5.82
C VAL A 135 4.82 2.98 4.39
N PHE A 136 4.11 3.48 3.38
CA PHE A 136 4.60 3.41 2.00
C PHE A 136 5.89 4.18 1.74
N TYR A 137 6.08 5.34 2.37
CA TYR A 137 7.31 6.12 2.22
C TYR A 137 8.53 5.45 2.85
N ASN A 138 8.33 4.64 3.90
CA ASN A 138 9.39 3.89 4.57
C ASN A 138 9.60 2.48 4.01
N MET A 139 8.72 1.99 3.12
CA MET A 139 8.84 0.67 2.50
C MET A 139 10.17 0.44 1.77
N PRO A 140 10.75 1.40 1.02
CA PRO A 140 12.08 1.22 0.41
C PRO A 140 13.19 0.93 1.43
N PHE A 141 13.14 1.56 2.60
CA PHE A 141 14.10 1.31 3.68
C PHE A 141 13.90 -0.07 4.32
N LEU A 142 12.65 -0.49 4.49
CA LEU A 142 12.34 -1.84 4.97
C LEU A 142 12.85 -2.92 3.98
N VAL A 143 12.71 -2.67 2.69
CA VAL A 143 13.24 -3.55 1.63
C VAL A 143 14.76 -3.65 1.70
N LEU A 144 15.46 -2.53 1.93
CA LEU A 144 16.91 -2.54 2.15
C LEU A 144 17.30 -3.39 3.36
N ILE A 145 16.72 -3.11 4.53
CA ILE A 145 17.04 -3.82 5.78
C ILE A 145 16.79 -5.32 5.64
N VAL A 146 15.67 -5.72 5.05
CA VAL A 146 15.34 -7.14 4.89
C VAL A 146 16.18 -7.79 3.80
N GLY A 147 16.48 -7.10 2.69
CA GLY A 147 17.36 -7.61 1.64
C GLY A 147 18.76 -7.94 2.15
N PHE A 148 19.37 -7.03 2.89
CA PHE A 148 20.69 -7.25 3.51
C PHE A 148 20.63 -8.24 4.68
N GLY A 149 19.64 -8.13 5.55
CA GLY A 149 19.45 -9.05 6.68
C GLY A 149 19.27 -10.49 6.23
N TYR A 150 18.51 -10.70 5.15
CA TYR A 150 18.30 -12.03 4.58
C TYR A 150 19.58 -12.62 3.98
N GLY A 151 20.31 -11.86 3.17
CA GLY A 151 21.51 -12.37 2.52
C GLY A 151 22.67 -12.63 3.49
N THR A 152 22.76 -11.89 4.60
CA THR A 152 23.71 -12.22 5.67
C THR A 152 23.32 -13.53 6.35
N MET A 153 22.04 -13.74 6.71
CA MET A 153 21.57 -15.00 7.31
C MET A 153 21.83 -16.21 6.40
N GLN A 154 21.62 -16.07 5.09
CA GLN A 154 21.85 -17.15 4.14
C GLN A 154 23.34 -17.46 3.97
N ALA A 155 24.19 -16.43 3.93
CA ALA A 155 25.64 -16.63 3.82
C ALA A 155 26.25 -17.37 5.00
N VAL A 156 25.77 -17.10 6.22
CA VAL A 156 26.20 -17.79 7.45
C VAL A 156 25.75 -19.24 7.47
N LYS A 157 24.58 -19.54 6.90
CA LYS A 157 24.04 -20.89 6.83
C LYS A 157 24.77 -21.77 5.82
N ASP A 158 25.06 -21.23 4.63
CA ASP A 158 25.59 -22.02 3.51
C ASP A 158 27.13 -22.14 3.52
N ASN A 159 27.85 -21.43 4.40
CA ASN A 159 29.31 -21.49 4.50
C ASN A 159 29.81 -21.78 5.92
N TYR A 160 30.63 -22.83 6.06
CA TYR A 160 31.22 -23.27 7.33
C TYR A 160 32.40 -22.39 7.81
N LYS A 161 33.00 -21.61 6.91
CA LYS A 161 33.97 -20.53 7.21
C LYS A 161 33.41 -19.22 6.66
N GLN A 162 33.32 -18.19 7.49
CA GLN A 162 32.80 -16.90 7.06
C GLN A 162 33.84 -16.14 6.22
N ASP A 163 33.77 -16.33 4.91
CA ASP A 163 34.41 -15.41 3.97
C ASP A 163 33.53 -14.17 3.80
N TYR A 164 34.07 -13.00 4.15
CA TYR A 164 33.40 -11.70 4.03
C TYR A 164 32.93 -11.42 2.59
N LEU A 165 33.69 -11.90 1.59
CA LEU A 165 33.33 -11.81 0.17
C LEU A 165 32.05 -12.60 -0.16
N THR A 166 31.89 -13.78 0.45
CA THR A 166 30.71 -14.62 0.25
C THR A 166 29.49 -13.99 0.92
N VAL A 167 29.63 -13.46 2.14
CA VAL A 167 28.55 -12.72 2.83
C VAL A 167 28.08 -11.52 2.03
N LEU A 168 29.02 -10.75 1.45
CA LEU A 168 28.69 -9.62 0.60
C LEU A 168 27.93 -10.05 -0.67
N SER A 169 28.40 -11.09 -1.35
CA SER A 169 27.78 -11.57 -2.60
C SER A 169 26.33 -12.03 -2.40
N PHE A 170 26.06 -12.83 -1.37
CA PHE A 170 24.70 -13.28 -1.04
C PHE A 170 23.80 -12.13 -0.59
N SER A 171 24.35 -11.15 0.13
CA SER A 171 23.63 -9.92 0.52
C SER A 171 23.21 -9.08 -0.68
N VAL A 172 24.10 -8.89 -1.65
CA VAL A 172 23.80 -8.13 -2.88
C VAL A 172 22.77 -8.86 -3.73
N ILE A 173 22.91 -10.18 -3.92
CA ILE A 173 21.96 -10.98 -4.70
C ILE A 173 20.57 -10.95 -4.04
N SER A 174 20.52 -11.15 -2.72
CA SER A 174 19.28 -11.05 -1.95
C SER A 174 18.62 -9.68 -2.09
N PHE A 175 19.39 -8.60 -1.96
CA PHE A 175 18.89 -7.25 -2.13
C PHE A 175 18.27 -7.01 -3.51
N ILE A 176 18.91 -7.49 -4.58
CA ILE A 176 18.37 -7.40 -5.95
C ILE A 176 17.04 -8.15 -6.05
N CYS A 177 16.98 -9.38 -5.54
CA CYS A 177 15.75 -10.18 -5.57
C CYS A 177 14.59 -9.51 -4.81
N VAL A 178 14.82 -9.02 -3.59
CA VAL A 178 13.78 -8.32 -2.81
C VAL A 178 13.37 -7.01 -3.49
N SER A 179 14.31 -6.31 -4.13
CA SER A 179 14.01 -5.07 -4.88
C SER A 179 13.11 -5.34 -6.09
N ILE A 180 13.34 -6.41 -6.85
CA ILE A 180 12.47 -6.78 -7.99
C ILE A 180 11.07 -7.11 -7.48
N ILE A 181 10.96 -7.87 -6.40
CA ILE A 181 9.66 -8.21 -5.78
C ILE A 181 8.93 -6.94 -5.34
N TYR A 182 9.63 -6.00 -4.72
CA TYR A 182 9.08 -4.71 -4.32
C TYR A 182 8.57 -3.91 -5.51
N ILE A 183 9.29 -3.88 -6.63
CA ILE A 183 8.86 -3.16 -7.83
C ILE A 183 7.56 -3.73 -8.38
N VAL A 184 7.51 -5.05 -8.54
CA VAL A 184 6.32 -5.72 -9.07
C VAL A 184 5.12 -5.53 -8.10
N TRP A 185 5.35 -5.63 -6.79
CA TRP A 185 4.35 -5.32 -5.77
C TRP A 185 3.83 -3.89 -5.90
N ALA A 186 4.71 -2.90 -6.04
CA ALA A 186 4.32 -1.49 -6.08
C ALA A 186 3.43 -1.18 -7.30
N TYR A 187 3.68 -1.81 -8.45
CA TYR A 187 2.80 -1.67 -9.62
C TYR A 187 1.40 -2.25 -9.37
N ILE A 188 1.30 -3.46 -8.82
CA ILE A 188 0.00 -4.09 -8.52
C ILE A 188 -0.75 -3.31 -7.43
N ALA A 189 -0.03 -2.87 -6.40
CA ALA A 189 -0.59 -2.05 -5.33
C ALA A 189 -1.10 -0.69 -5.86
N SER A 190 -0.41 -0.08 -6.84
CA SER A 190 -0.84 1.19 -7.44
C SER A 190 -2.24 1.08 -8.06
N GLU A 191 -2.49 -0.01 -8.79
CA GLU A 191 -3.80 -0.29 -9.39
C GLU A 191 -4.88 -0.55 -8.32
N ALA A 192 -4.55 -1.32 -7.27
CA ALA A 192 -5.50 -1.64 -6.20
C ALA A 192 -5.83 -0.44 -5.30
N LEU A 193 -4.93 0.54 -5.20
CA LEU A 193 -5.10 1.76 -4.42
C LEU A 193 -5.91 2.84 -5.13
N PHE A 194 -6.25 2.64 -6.42
CA PHE A 194 -6.96 3.60 -7.26
C PHE A 194 -6.40 5.02 -7.11
N ILE A 195 -5.07 5.14 -7.22
CA ILE A 195 -4.39 6.43 -7.10
C ILE A 195 -4.89 7.35 -8.22
N PRO A 196 -5.43 8.54 -7.90
CA PRO A 196 -5.99 9.43 -8.90
C PRO A 196 -4.90 9.98 -9.84
N ASP A 197 -5.34 10.46 -11.00
CA ASP A 197 -4.51 11.10 -12.04
C ASP A 197 -3.49 10.16 -12.71
N ASN A 198 -3.76 8.86 -12.79
CA ASN A 198 -2.88 7.84 -13.38
C ASN A 198 -1.46 7.82 -12.78
N LYS A 199 -1.32 8.25 -11.52
CA LYS A 199 -0.03 8.25 -10.82
C LYS A 199 0.25 6.88 -10.25
N ASN A 200 1.51 6.47 -10.29
CA ASN A 200 1.96 5.25 -9.62
C ASN A 200 2.38 5.54 -8.18
N LEU A 201 2.44 4.49 -7.35
CA LEU A 201 2.92 4.58 -5.96
C LEU A 201 4.33 5.18 -5.90
N PHE A 202 5.18 4.90 -6.89
CA PHE A 202 6.51 5.51 -7.01
C PHE A 202 6.48 7.02 -7.20
N ASP A 203 5.54 7.55 -7.96
CA ASP A 203 5.38 8.99 -8.19
C ASP A 203 4.93 9.68 -6.90
N VAL A 204 4.05 9.02 -6.14
CA VAL A 204 3.58 9.52 -4.84
C VAL A 204 4.73 9.52 -3.81
N ILE A 205 5.54 8.46 -3.77
CA ILE A 205 6.71 8.37 -2.88
C ILE A 205 7.76 9.43 -3.25
N SER A 206 8.08 9.59 -4.54
CA SER A 206 9.10 10.54 -4.99
C SER A 206 8.70 11.99 -4.72
N GLN A 207 7.44 12.36 -5.00
CA GLN A 207 6.91 13.69 -4.71
C GLN A 207 6.97 14.04 -3.22
N TYR A 208 6.71 13.06 -2.35
CA TYR A 208 6.81 13.25 -0.91
C TYR A 208 8.24 13.54 -0.46
N TRP A 209 9.19 12.71 -0.87
CA TRP A 209 10.60 12.90 -0.49
C TRP A 209 11.21 14.16 -1.08
N GLN A 210 10.88 14.51 -2.32
CA GLN A 210 11.27 15.80 -2.91
C GLN A 210 10.78 16.96 -2.05
N LYS A 211 9.50 16.95 -1.66
CA LYS A 211 8.93 18.01 -0.81
C LYS A 211 9.60 18.10 0.56
N GLN A 212 10.03 16.98 1.15
CA GLN A 212 10.76 16.98 2.42
C GLN A 212 12.21 17.43 2.29
N LEU A 213 12.85 17.23 1.13
CA LEU A 213 14.23 17.64 0.88
C LEU A 213 14.36 19.12 0.48
N THR A 214 13.29 19.72 -0.05
CA THR A 214 13.24 21.16 -0.40
C THR A 214 12.64 22.05 0.70
N ASN A 215 12.10 21.47 1.78
CA ASN A 215 11.73 22.21 2.99
C ASN A 215 12.90 22.18 3.99
#